data_AF-A0A9P5SMJ5-F1
#
_entry.id   AF-A0A9P5SMJ5-F1
#
_cell.length_a   1.000
_cell.length_b   1.000
_cell.length_c   1.000
_cell.angle_alpha   90.00
_cell.angle_beta   90.00
_cell.angle_gamma   90.00
#
_symmetry.space_group_name_H-M   'P 1'
#
loop_
_entity.id
_entity.type
_entity.pdbx_description
1 polymer ?
#
loop_
_entity_poly.entity_id
_entity_poly.type
_entity_poly.pdbx_seq_one_letter_code
_entity_poly.pdbx_strand_id
1 'polypeptide(L)'
;MSSPATVPLPSTPDLERQPLLAIGNSGHQSSPLNPNSTLPSQPHSNDNGNSTNGFGNGISGGVGGAQARSHIPEALRRRPSAYEQLERQDAIRKCWRIGIAGIILALLGFVLMTIFELISGHTGGSPYRHLRGSCDHVPPISPIEFEERQANLSRLLVDLRADAYIAEPGTNMRYFSNIRWSQSERPFLLVVQVKRDKTDQVLTKTTIVAPEFEASRARQGLIPGSSIVIKTWEEGESPYKVVRELLDTPWAGPDEDENDLESKKPRKEHDQIYLDVDMRQFVSSGLAIALESSTRKVTIAHRAIKELRAVKSPHEIDILRCVSTTSVNVIRAVKAQLHEGHLESEVQEMLTRAYRDAGLEYEAGGSLVLFGKNAALPHGSGNATRLESGMMVLIDTGARLHGYLSDITRTFWVTRGSNKEMNDELDKVWGIVKQAQNATLHATQAGAACSSLDKAARKVITDAGYGARFTHRLGHGLGMDGHEEPYLDIGNTDTAIQVGNVFTNEPGVYVEGQYGIRLEDVVLVTQNGFEILSGDLAASSTEP
;
A
#
# COMPACT_ATOMS: atom_id res chain seq x y z
N MET A 1 -12.33 -70.11 -14.28
CA MET A 1 -13.72 -70.13 -14.76
C MET A 1 -14.32 -68.76 -14.53
N SER A 2 -14.76 -68.13 -15.62
CA SER A 2 -15.78 -67.06 -15.69
C SER A 2 -15.42 -65.65 -15.16
N SER A 3 -15.15 -64.74 -16.11
CA SER A 3 -15.20 -63.28 -15.96
C SER A 3 -16.58 -62.78 -15.50
N PRO A 4 -16.67 -61.65 -14.78
CA PRO A 4 -17.89 -60.86 -14.69
C PRO A 4 -17.89 -59.73 -15.74
N ALA A 5 -19.11 -59.41 -16.16
CA ALA A 5 -19.49 -58.64 -17.33
C ALA A 5 -19.17 -57.13 -17.27
N THR A 6 -18.87 -56.59 -18.45
CA THR A 6 -18.86 -55.17 -18.78
C THR A 6 -20.28 -54.60 -18.82
N VAL A 7 -20.48 -53.48 -18.12
CA VAL A 7 -21.70 -52.64 -18.22
C VAL A 7 -21.49 -51.60 -19.34
N PRO A 8 -22.44 -51.36 -20.25
CA PRO A 8 -22.30 -50.35 -21.30
C PRO A 8 -22.55 -48.93 -20.76
N LEU A 9 -21.69 -47.99 -21.15
CA LEU A 9 -21.89 -46.55 -20.95
C LEU A 9 -23.03 -46.02 -21.83
N PRO A 10 -23.87 -45.08 -21.36
CA PRO A 10 -24.90 -44.46 -22.18
C PRO A 10 -24.30 -43.47 -23.19
N SER A 11 -24.86 -43.51 -24.40
CA SER A 11 -24.57 -42.66 -25.55
C SER A 11 -24.80 -41.17 -25.27
N THR A 12 -23.80 -40.35 -25.62
CA THR A 12 -23.89 -38.88 -25.71
C THR A 12 -24.84 -38.46 -26.84
N PRO A 13 -25.74 -37.48 -26.65
CA PRO A 13 -26.47 -36.88 -27.76
C PRO A 13 -25.61 -35.90 -28.55
N ASP A 14 -25.73 -35.96 -29.87
CA ASP A 14 -25.18 -35.02 -30.85
C ASP A 14 -25.61 -33.58 -30.54
N LEU A 15 -24.62 -32.69 -30.36
CA LEU A 15 -24.81 -31.25 -30.42
C LEU A 15 -24.60 -30.79 -31.86
N GLU A 16 -25.72 -30.65 -32.57
CA GLU A 16 -25.79 -29.98 -33.86
C GLU A 16 -25.28 -28.53 -33.74
N ARG A 17 -24.48 -28.15 -34.75
CA ARG A 17 -23.96 -26.80 -34.95
C ARG A 17 -25.10 -25.83 -35.23
N GLN A 18 -25.31 -24.87 -34.34
CA GLN A 18 -26.01 -23.62 -34.66
C GLN A 18 -25.02 -22.45 -34.75
N PRO A 19 -25.22 -21.51 -35.69
CA PRO A 19 -24.28 -20.45 -35.97
C PRO A 19 -24.26 -19.39 -34.87
N LEU A 20 -23.07 -18.98 -34.46
CA LEU A 20 -22.83 -17.85 -33.57
C LEU A 20 -23.48 -16.58 -34.13
N LEU A 21 -24.54 -16.12 -33.47
CA LEU A 21 -25.06 -14.77 -33.59
C LEU A 21 -24.00 -13.80 -33.03
N ALA A 22 -23.45 -12.97 -33.92
CA ALA A 22 -22.56 -11.88 -33.58
C ALA A 22 -23.28 -10.88 -32.68
N ILE A 23 -22.88 -10.81 -31.41
CA ILE A 23 -23.26 -9.73 -30.51
C ILE A 23 -22.28 -8.59 -30.78
N GLY A 24 -22.81 -7.47 -31.26
CA GLY A 24 -22.06 -6.32 -31.72
C GLY A 24 -21.22 -5.68 -30.62
N ASN A 25 -19.93 -5.53 -30.93
CA ASN A 25 -19.05 -4.56 -30.29
C ASN A 25 -19.67 -3.17 -30.41
N SER A 26 -20.06 -2.56 -29.28
CA SER A 26 -20.20 -1.11 -29.19
C SER A 26 -18.80 -0.51 -29.26
N GLY A 27 -18.35 -0.27 -30.50
CA GLY A 27 -17.12 0.47 -30.77
C GLY A 27 -17.27 1.91 -30.27
N HIS A 28 -16.40 2.32 -29.35
CA HIS A 28 -16.04 3.72 -29.22
C HIS A 28 -15.26 4.11 -30.48
N GLN A 29 -15.98 4.64 -31.46
CA GLN A 29 -15.40 5.38 -32.57
C GLN A 29 -14.78 6.66 -32.02
N SER A 30 -13.45 6.68 -32.02
CA SER A 30 -12.67 7.90 -32.18
C SER A 30 -13.11 8.58 -33.48
N SER A 31 -13.79 9.71 -33.38
CA SER A 31 -14.08 10.58 -34.52
C SER A 31 -12.98 11.63 -34.71
N PRO A 32 -12.82 12.14 -35.95
CA PRO A 32 -11.54 12.58 -36.48
C PRO A 32 -11.23 14.05 -36.22
N LEU A 33 -9.94 14.36 -36.33
CA LEU A 33 -9.35 15.69 -36.44
C LEU A 33 -10.09 16.54 -37.48
N ASN A 34 -10.46 17.76 -37.10
CA ASN A 34 -10.77 18.84 -38.04
C ASN A 34 -9.78 20.01 -37.80
N PRO A 35 -9.02 20.46 -38.81
CA PRO A 35 -8.02 21.50 -38.69
C PRO A 35 -8.59 22.92 -38.95
N ASN A 36 -7.80 23.92 -38.53
CA ASN A 36 -7.91 25.37 -38.79
C ASN A 36 -8.75 26.23 -37.83
N SER A 37 -8.05 26.89 -36.90
CA SER A 37 -7.96 28.35 -36.88
C SER A 37 -6.77 28.85 -36.04
N THR A 38 -5.65 29.02 -36.73
CA THR A 38 -4.66 30.11 -36.64
C THR A 38 -4.63 31.02 -35.39
N LEU A 39 -3.49 31.01 -34.70
CA LEU A 39 -2.77 32.23 -34.27
C LEU A 39 -1.25 32.03 -34.47
N PRO A 40 -0.49 33.07 -34.84
CA PRO A 40 0.79 32.92 -35.53
C PRO A 40 2.03 32.96 -34.62
N SER A 41 2.93 32.01 -34.89
CA SER A 41 4.36 32.19 -35.23
C SER A 41 5.25 33.09 -34.36
N GLN A 42 6.19 32.49 -33.58
CA GLN A 42 7.62 32.28 -33.92
C GLN A 42 8.52 33.40 -33.32
N PRO A 43 9.85 33.24 -33.15
CA PRO A 43 10.61 32.01 -32.86
C PRO A 43 11.84 32.18 -31.89
N HIS A 44 12.47 31.03 -31.58
CA HIS A 44 13.91 30.68 -31.57
C HIS A 44 14.95 31.78 -31.20
N SER A 45 16.03 31.56 -30.45
CA SER A 45 16.88 30.38 -30.24
C SER A 45 18.10 30.80 -29.42
N ASN A 46 18.83 29.79 -28.94
CA ASN A 46 20.29 29.73 -28.74
C ASN A 46 20.90 30.26 -27.43
N ASP A 47 21.30 29.27 -26.62
CA ASP A 47 22.68 28.84 -26.41
C ASP A 47 23.74 29.76 -25.78
N ASN A 48 24.54 29.08 -24.96
CA ASN A 48 25.91 29.35 -24.51
C ASN A 48 26.11 30.22 -23.25
N GLY A 49 26.43 29.53 -22.16
CA GLY A 49 27.84 29.27 -21.84
C GLY A 49 28.57 30.27 -20.93
N ASN A 50 29.13 29.73 -19.83
CA ASN A 50 30.35 30.15 -19.12
C ASN A 50 30.41 31.58 -18.53
N SER A 51 31.17 31.93 -17.51
CA SER A 51 31.92 31.27 -16.43
C SER A 51 32.62 32.42 -15.68
N THR A 52 32.60 32.39 -14.34
CA THR A 52 33.71 32.76 -13.42
C THR A 52 34.42 34.13 -13.42
N ASN A 53 34.72 34.57 -12.19
CA ASN A 53 35.82 35.44 -11.70
C ASN A 53 35.64 36.97 -11.90
N GLY A 54 36.03 37.88 -11.01
CA GLY A 54 36.79 37.85 -9.75
C GLY A 54 37.34 39.27 -9.45
N PHE A 55 37.72 39.54 -8.18
CA PHE A 55 38.55 40.67 -7.67
C PHE A 55 37.95 42.10 -7.77
N GLY A 56 38.12 43.05 -6.84
CA GLY A 56 38.84 43.15 -5.58
C GLY A 56 38.78 44.60 -5.01
N ASN A 57 39.28 44.77 -3.77
CA ASN A 57 39.92 45.96 -3.15
C ASN A 57 39.19 47.29 -2.86
N GLY A 58 39.51 47.82 -1.65
CA GLY A 58 39.83 49.25 -1.41
C GLY A 58 38.78 50.05 -0.63
N ILE A 59 38.89 50.25 0.69
CA ILE A 59 39.63 51.31 1.43
C ILE A 59 38.96 52.72 1.44
N SER A 60 38.86 53.27 2.66
CA SER A 60 38.73 54.70 3.06
C SER A 60 37.38 55.37 2.76
N GLY A 61 36.86 56.34 3.52
CA GLY A 61 37.27 57.09 4.71
C GLY A 61 36.08 58.05 4.99
N GLY A 62 35.66 58.24 6.23
CA GLY A 62 36.07 59.41 7.00
C GLY A 62 35.58 60.75 6.43
N VAL A 63 34.38 61.21 6.83
CA VAL A 63 33.98 62.63 6.83
C VAL A 63 33.01 62.77 8.01
N GLY A 64 33.25 63.53 9.06
CA GLY A 64 33.83 64.87 9.12
C GLY A 64 32.75 65.74 9.77
N GLY A 65 32.83 65.90 11.09
CA GLY A 65 31.89 66.73 11.85
C GLY A 65 32.01 68.20 11.45
N ALA A 66 30.89 68.80 11.08
CA ALA A 66 30.76 70.24 10.93
C ALA A 66 29.62 70.72 11.87
N GLN A 67 30.01 71.22 13.05
CA GLN A 67 29.13 72.01 13.90
C GLN A 67 28.93 73.38 13.26
N ALA A 68 27.81 73.58 12.57
CA ALA A 68 27.33 74.90 12.20
C ALA A 68 26.52 75.48 13.37
N ARG A 69 27.15 76.31 14.21
CA ARG A 69 26.44 77.18 15.17
C ARG A 69 25.86 78.36 14.39
N SER A 70 24.56 78.34 14.11
CA SER A 70 23.84 79.54 13.69
C SER A 70 23.49 80.39 14.91
N HIS A 71 24.20 81.51 15.07
CA HIS A 71 23.78 82.59 15.95
C HIS A 71 22.52 83.24 15.36
N ILE A 72 21.35 82.88 15.87
CA ILE A 72 20.12 83.67 15.67
C ILE A 72 20.14 84.79 16.72
N PRO A 73 20.11 86.07 16.33
CA PRO A 73 20.01 87.19 17.26
C PRO A 73 18.75 87.06 18.15
N GLU A 74 18.89 87.33 19.44
CA GLU A 74 17.85 87.18 20.47
C GLU A 74 16.64 88.13 20.27
N ALA A 75 16.64 88.95 19.23
CA ALA A 75 15.64 89.98 18.93
C ALA A 75 14.45 89.53 18.05
N LEU A 76 14.32 88.24 17.69
CA LEU A 76 13.21 87.73 16.85
C LEU A 76 12.37 86.60 17.48
N ARG A 77 12.48 86.35 18.79
CA ARG A 77 11.57 85.44 19.49
C ARG A 77 10.25 86.14 19.83
N ARG A 78 9.24 86.06 18.94
CA ARG A 78 7.85 86.35 19.32
C ARG A 78 7.44 85.38 20.44
N ARG A 79 7.07 85.91 21.61
CA ARG A 79 6.38 85.12 22.64
C ARG A 79 4.96 84.85 22.12
N PRO A 80 4.53 83.58 22.02
CA PRO A 80 3.15 83.28 21.61
C PRO A 80 2.18 83.90 22.61
N SER A 81 1.13 84.52 22.09
CA SER A 81 0.06 85.11 22.89
C SER A 81 -0.63 84.06 23.77
N ALA A 82 -1.29 84.47 24.85
CA ALA A 82 -2.04 83.57 25.72
C ALA A 82 -3.10 82.77 24.94
N TYR A 83 -3.64 83.35 23.86
CA TYR A 83 -4.59 82.71 22.96
C TYR A 83 -3.93 81.58 22.12
N GLU A 84 -2.75 81.83 21.54
CA GLU A 84 -2.00 80.80 20.78
C GLU A 84 -1.53 79.65 21.69
N GLN A 85 -1.24 79.92 22.97
CA GLN A 85 -0.93 78.86 23.94
C GLN A 85 -2.15 78.00 24.28
N LEU A 86 -3.34 78.60 24.38
CA LEU A 86 -4.60 77.88 24.62
C LEU A 86 -4.98 77.01 23.43
N GLU A 87 -4.89 77.52 22.20
CA GLU A 87 -5.14 76.72 20.99
C GLU A 87 -4.15 75.56 20.86
N ARG A 88 -2.87 75.79 21.18
CA ARG A 88 -1.86 74.73 21.17
C ARG A 88 -2.15 73.66 22.23
N GLN A 89 -2.59 74.04 23.43
CA GLN A 89 -2.99 73.06 24.44
C GLN A 89 -4.25 72.29 24.04
N ASP A 90 -5.22 72.94 23.41
CA ASP A 90 -6.44 72.28 22.96
C ASP A 90 -6.17 71.32 21.78
N ALA A 91 -5.27 71.69 20.87
CA ALA A 91 -4.76 70.81 19.81
C ALA A 91 -4.03 69.59 20.39
N ILE A 92 -3.17 69.78 21.41
CA ILE A 92 -2.48 68.68 22.10
C ILE A 92 -3.50 67.76 22.78
N ARG A 93 -4.52 68.29 23.47
CA ARG A 93 -5.58 67.47 24.09
C ARG A 93 -6.39 66.70 23.05
N LYS A 94 -6.69 67.30 21.89
CA LYS A 94 -7.36 66.61 20.76
C LYS A 94 -6.50 65.48 20.21
N CYS A 95 -5.19 65.71 19.98
CA CYS A 95 -4.27 64.66 19.56
C CYS A 95 -4.16 63.53 20.59
N TRP A 96 -4.14 63.85 21.89
CA TRP A 96 -4.15 62.84 22.96
C TRP A 96 -5.45 62.04 22.98
N ARG A 97 -6.61 62.67 22.79
CA ARG A 97 -7.91 61.98 22.74
C ARG A 97 -8.01 61.06 21.52
N ILE A 98 -7.51 61.49 20.36
CA ILE A 98 -7.44 60.67 19.14
C ILE A 98 -6.46 59.51 19.33
N GLY A 99 -5.29 59.76 19.94
CA GLY A 99 -4.30 58.72 20.25
C GLY A 99 -4.84 57.67 21.22
N ILE A 100 -5.50 58.10 22.31
CA ILE A 100 -6.14 57.20 23.28
C ILE A 100 -7.27 56.41 22.62
N ALA A 101 -8.11 57.05 21.81
CA ALA A 101 -9.17 56.35 21.07
C ALA A 101 -8.60 55.31 20.10
N GLY A 102 -7.50 55.63 19.41
CA GLY A 102 -6.77 54.70 18.54
C GLY A 102 -6.19 53.51 19.29
N ILE A 103 -5.60 53.73 20.47
CA ILE A 103 -5.07 52.66 21.34
C ILE A 103 -6.22 51.78 21.86
N ILE A 104 -7.35 52.37 22.27
CA ILE A 104 -8.52 51.62 22.72
C ILE A 104 -9.08 50.78 21.57
N LEU A 105 -9.20 51.33 20.36
CA LEU A 105 -9.63 50.59 19.16
C LEU A 105 -8.67 49.45 18.80
N ALA A 106 -7.36 49.67 18.91
CA ALA A 106 -6.36 48.63 18.67
C ALA A 106 -6.43 47.52 19.72
N LEU A 107 -6.61 47.86 21.00
CA LEU A 107 -6.79 46.89 22.08
C LEU A 107 -8.12 46.13 21.93
N LEU A 108 -9.20 46.80 21.54
CA LEU A 108 -10.48 46.17 21.27
C LEU A 108 -10.37 45.20 20.08
N GLY A 109 -9.68 45.61 19.02
CA GLY A 109 -9.37 44.78 17.86
C GLY A 109 -8.53 43.57 18.24
N PHE A 110 -7.52 43.74 19.10
CA PHE A 110 -6.70 42.64 19.61
C PHE A 110 -7.53 41.65 20.43
N VAL A 111 -8.34 42.14 21.38
CA VAL A 111 -9.24 41.31 22.19
C VAL A 111 -10.26 40.58 21.32
N LEU A 112 -10.84 41.26 20.33
CA LEU A 112 -11.75 40.62 19.36
C LEU A 112 -11.03 39.56 18.51
N MET A 113 -9.78 39.78 18.12
CA MET A 113 -8.97 38.78 17.43
C MET A 113 -8.65 37.58 18.34
N THR A 114 -8.30 37.82 19.61
CA THR A 114 -8.02 36.76 20.58
C THR A 114 -9.27 35.95 20.91
N ILE A 115 -10.43 36.61 21.04
CA ILE A 115 -11.73 35.96 21.21
C ILE A 115 -12.10 35.20 19.94
N PHE A 116 -11.85 35.77 18.76
CA PHE A 116 -12.06 35.07 17.48
C PHE A 116 -11.15 33.86 17.36
N GLU A 117 -9.88 33.90 17.79
CA GLU A 117 -8.99 32.74 17.82
C GLU A 117 -9.40 31.71 18.88
N LEU A 118 -9.91 32.13 20.04
CA LEU A 118 -10.44 31.22 21.07
C LEU A 118 -11.73 30.52 20.62
N ILE A 119 -12.64 31.26 19.97
CA ILE A 119 -13.91 30.73 19.45
C ILE A 119 -13.67 29.92 18.17
N SER A 120 -12.73 30.37 17.33
CA SER A 120 -12.21 29.61 16.17
C SER A 120 -11.17 28.57 16.59
N GLY A 121 -11.12 28.20 17.88
CA GLY A 121 -10.27 27.18 18.47
C GLY A 121 -10.50 25.75 17.95
N HIS A 122 -10.79 25.59 16.67
CA HIS A 122 -10.16 24.53 15.89
C HIS A 122 -8.68 24.85 15.82
N THR A 123 -7.93 24.27 16.75
CA THR A 123 -6.47 24.13 16.72
C THR A 123 -5.97 24.02 15.28
N GLY A 124 -5.05 24.89 14.85
CA GLY A 124 -4.48 24.92 13.50
C GLY A 124 -3.61 23.70 13.11
N GLY A 125 -3.94 22.51 13.61
CA GLY A 125 -3.34 21.24 13.26
C GLY A 125 -4.42 20.21 12.92
N SER A 126 -4.02 19.17 12.19
CA SER A 126 -4.93 18.09 11.80
C SER A 126 -5.64 17.47 13.02
N PRO A 127 -6.95 17.15 12.93
CA PRO A 127 -7.66 16.41 13.98
C PRO A 127 -7.02 15.05 14.28
N TYR A 128 -6.22 14.53 13.35
CA TYR A 128 -5.56 13.23 13.43
C TYR A 128 -4.14 13.28 14.01
N ARG A 129 -3.70 14.43 14.55
CA ARG A 129 -2.34 14.60 15.11
C ARG A 129 -1.94 13.56 16.16
N HIS A 130 -2.93 12.98 16.86
CA HIS A 130 -2.73 11.97 17.89
C HIS A 130 -2.30 10.60 17.33
N LEU A 131 -2.41 10.39 16.01
CA LEU A 131 -1.95 9.18 15.33
C LEU A 131 -0.47 9.24 14.94
N ARG A 132 0.17 10.41 15.05
CA ARG A 132 1.57 10.60 14.64
C ARG A 132 2.52 9.67 15.40
N GLY A 133 3.40 9.02 14.65
CA GLY A 133 4.42 8.14 15.19
C GLY A 133 3.88 6.83 15.75
N SER A 134 2.67 6.42 15.36
CA SER A 134 2.06 5.15 15.82
C SER A 134 2.98 3.94 15.57
N CYS A 135 3.77 3.97 14.49
CA CYS A 135 4.67 2.88 14.10
C CYS A 135 6.16 3.24 14.06
N ASP A 136 6.58 4.38 14.62
CA ASP A 136 8.00 4.81 14.60
C ASP A 136 8.94 3.84 15.33
N HIS A 137 8.39 3.04 16.23
CA HIS A 137 9.13 2.05 17.02
C HIS A 137 9.38 0.73 16.27
N VAL A 138 8.75 0.52 15.11
CA VAL A 138 8.88 -0.73 14.34
C VAL A 138 9.88 -0.53 13.19
N PRO A 139 11.07 -1.18 13.24
CA PRO A 139 12.07 -1.03 12.20
C PRO A 139 11.67 -1.76 10.90
N PRO A 140 12.26 -1.37 9.76
CA PRO A 140 12.14 -2.16 8.54
C PRO A 140 12.85 -3.52 8.68
N ILE A 141 12.53 -4.44 7.78
CA ILE A 141 13.18 -5.76 7.68
C ILE A 141 14.71 -5.60 7.62
N SER A 142 15.41 -6.41 8.42
CA SER A 142 16.86 -6.33 8.54
C SER A 142 17.58 -6.91 7.31
N PRO A 143 18.80 -6.44 6.97
CA PRO A 143 19.64 -7.03 5.94
C PRO A 143 19.80 -8.55 6.03
N ILE A 144 20.04 -9.05 7.24
CA ILE A 144 20.27 -10.48 7.52
C ILE A 144 19.03 -11.31 7.17
N GLU A 145 17.84 -10.79 7.45
CA GLU A 145 16.59 -11.50 7.16
C GLU A 145 16.36 -11.67 5.64
N PHE A 146 16.82 -10.73 4.80
CA PHE A 146 16.78 -10.92 3.35
C PHE A 146 17.71 -12.06 2.89
N GLU A 147 18.88 -12.21 3.52
CA GLU A 147 19.78 -13.34 3.25
C GLU A 147 19.15 -14.67 3.68
N GLU A 148 18.47 -14.70 4.83
CA GLU A 148 17.71 -15.87 5.29
C GLU A 148 16.58 -16.25 4.32
N ARG A 149 15.84 -15.26 3.80
CA ARG A 149 14.79 -15.48 2.78
C ARG A 149 15.36 -16.08 1.49
N GLN A 150 16.50 -15.58 1.01
CA GLN A 150 17.20 -16.12 -0.15
C GLN A 150 17.72 -17.55 0.10
N ALA A 151 18.22 -17.83 1.31
CA ALA A 151 18.65 -19.16 1.71
C ALA A 151 17.46 -20.14 1.79
N ASN A 152 16.32 -19.71 2.33
CA ASN A 152 15.08 -20.51 2.38
C ASN A 152 14.58 -20.84 0.97
N LEU A 153 14.55 -19.84 0.07
CA LEU A 153 14.25 -20.07 -1.34
C LEU A 153 15.21 -21.09 -1.96
N SER A 154 16.52 -20.97 -1.70
CA SER A 154 17.52 -21.88 -2.26
C SER A 154 17.35 -23.31 -1.77
N ARG A 155 17.06 -23.53 -0.47
CA ARG A 155 16.75 -24.87 0.05
C ARG A 155 15.51 -25.46 -0.63
N LEU A 156 14.45 -24.66 -0.80
CA LEU A 156 13.25 -25.10 -1.50
C LEU A 156 13.52 -25.44 -2.98
N LEU A 157 14.31 -24.62 -3.68
CA LEU A 157 14.67 -24.90 -5.07
C LEU A 157 15.42 -26.23 -5.21
N VAL A 158 16.30 -26.54 -4.26
CA VAL A 158 16.99 -27.83 -4.20
C VAL A 158 16.01 -28.99 -4.00
N ASP A 159 15.05 -28.86 -3.08
CA ASP A 159 14.01 -29.89 -2.86
C ASP A 159 13.13 -30.10 -4.10
N LEU A 160 12.90 -29.03 -4.87
CA LEU A 160 12.19 -29.05 -6.14
C LEU A 160 13.08 -29.43 -7.34
N ARG A 161 14.37 -29.70 -7.13
CA ARG A 161 15.37 -30.02 -8.17
C ARG A 161 15.50 -28.93 -9.25
N ALA A 162 15.44 -27.67 -8.83
CA ALA A 162 15.61 -26.50 -9.68
C ALA A 162 17.00 -25.86 -9.56
N ASP A 163 17.54 -25.43 -10.69
CA ASP A 163 18.80 -24.69 -10.81
C ASP A 163 18.65 -23.22 -10.43
N ALA A 164 17.49 -22.64 -10.75
CA ALA A 164 17.26 -21.22 -10.57
C ALA A 164 15.79 -20.85 -10.44
N TYR A 165 15.57 -19.70 -9.83
CA TYR A 165 14.32 -18.95 -9.84
C TYR A 165 14.55 -17.55 -10.41
N ILE A 166 13.64 -17.11 -11.28
CA ILE A 166 13.72 -15.81 -11.95
C ILE A 166 12.44 -15.03 -11.70
N ALA A 167 12.57 -13.81 -11.19
CA ALA A 167 11.43 -12.91 -10.93
C ALA A 167 11.61 -11.55 -11.60
N GLU A 168 10.48 -10.95 -11.98
CA GLU A 168 10.38 -9.55 -12.39
C GLU A 168 10.14 -8.61 -11.20
N PRO A 169 10.19 -7.28 -11.39
CA PRO A 169 9.80 -6.34 -10.35
C PRO A 169 8.37 -6.63 -9.90
N GLY A 170 8.21 -6.73 -8.59
CA GLY A 170 7.00 -7.19 -7.94
C GLY A 170 7.29 -7.64 -6.51
N THR A 171 6.31 -8.22 -5.86
CA THR A 171 6.39 -8.52 -4.43
C THR A 171 7.43 -9.58 -4.10
N ASN A 172 7.59 -10.61 -4.93
CA ASN A 172 8.61 -11.63 -4.71
C ASN A 172 10.03 -11.08 -4.87
N MET A 173 10.29 -10.22 -5.88
CA MET A 173 11.59 -9.55 -5.98
C MET A 173 11.87 -8.69 -4.75
N ARG A 174 10.89 -7.90 -4.30
CA ARG A 174 11.04 -7.08 -3.10
C ARG A 174 11.25 -7.92 -1.84
N TYR A 175 10.53 -9.04 -1.71
CA TYR A 175 10.63 -9.95 -0.57
C TYR A 175 12.03 -10.57 -0.43
N PHE A 176 12.65 -10.97 -1.55
CA PHE A 176 13.96 -11.61 -1.55
C PHE A 176 15.14 -10.64 -1.63
N SER A 177 14.99 -9.44 -2.20
CA SER A 177 16.13 -8.53 -2.46
C SER A 177 16.01 -7.12 -1.88
N ASN A 178 14.86 -6.76 -1.28
CA ASN A 178 14.50 -5.40 -0.87
C ASN A 178 14.44 -4.37 -2.00
N ILE A 179 14.57 -4.79 -3.27
CA ILE A 179 14.54 -3.87 -4.40
C ILE A 179 13.09 -3.42 -4.65
N ARG A 180 12.89 -2.10 -4.63
CA ARG A 180 11.63 -1.45 -5.03
C ARG A 180 11.79 -0.93 -6.45
N TRP A 181 11.20 -1.63 -7.41
CA TRP A 181 11.24 -1.25 -8.82
C TRP A 181 9.87 -1.46 -9.46
N SER A 182 9.53 -0.62 -10.43
CA SER A 182 8.31 -0.76 -11.21
C SER A 182 8.58 -1.54 -12.49
N GLN A 183 7.59 -2.29 -12.96
CA GLN A 183 7.65 -2.93 -14.27
C GLN A 183 7.66 -1.86 -15.38
N SER A 184 8.46 -2.08 -16.42
CA SER A 184 8.45 -1.30 -17.67
C SER A 184 8.68 -2.24 -18.86
N GLU A 185 8.65 -1.75 -20.09
CA GLU A 185 8.99 -2.56 -21.28
C GLU A 185 10.41 -3.17 -21.23
N ARG A 186 11.31 -2.63 -20.41
CA ARG A 186 12.68 -3.12 -20.23
C ARG A 186 12.75 -4.19 -19.13
N PRO A 187 13.21 -5.41 -19.43
CA PRO A 187 13.40 -6.44 -18.41
C PRO A 187 14.39 -6.01 -17.32
N PHE A 188 13.93 -6.12 -16.08
CA PHE A 188 14.73 -5.96 -14.86
C PHE A 188 14.49 -7.21 -14.01
N LEU A 189 15.47 -8.10 -13.88
CA LEU A 189 15.23 -9.45 -13.39
C LEU A 189 16.05 -9.75 -12.14
N LEU A 190 15.41 -10.41 -11.17
CA LEU A 190 16.07 -11.10 -10.09
C LEU A 190 16.32 -12.54 -10.55
N VAL A 191 17.56 -13.00 -10.50
CA VAL A 191 17.95 -14.38 -10.79
C VAL A 191 18.61 -14.95 -9.54
N VAL A 192 17.95 -15.93 -8.92
CA VAL A 192 18.48 -16.68 -7.77
C VAL A 192 18.93 -18.04 -8.27
N GLN A 193 20.24 -18.25 -8.33
CA GLN A 193 20.86 -19.53 -8.67
C GLN A 193 21.19 -20.30 -7.39
N VAL A 194 21.01 -21.61 -7.41
CA VAL A 194 21.35 -22.49 -6.29
C VAL A 194 22.31 -23.59 -6.72
N LYS A 195 23.22 -23.97 -5.82
CA LYS A 195 24.01 -25.19 -5.95
C LYS A 195 24.30 -25.82 -4.59
N ARG A 196 24.73 -27.07 -4.60
CA ARG A 196 25.30 -27.75 -3.43
C ARG A 196 26.81 -27.83 -3.57
N ASP A 197 27.54 -27.43 -2.55
CA ASP A 197 29.00 -27.58 -2.51
C ASP A 197 29.38 -29.06 -2.29
N LYS A 198 30.68 -29.31 -2.05
CA LYS A 198 31.21 -30.66 -1.76
C LYS A 198 30.81 -31.19 -0.37
N THR A 199 30.42 -30.30 0.55
CA THR A 199 29.97 -30.64 1.91
C THR A 199 28.46 -30.82 2.01
N ASP A 200 27.76 -30.73 0.88
CA ASP A 200 26.30 -30.76 0.77
C ASP A 200 25.59 -29.51 1.32
N GLN A 201 26.35 -28.43 1.55
CA GLN A 201 25.82 -27.12 1.89
C GLN A 201 25.17 -26.46 0.67
N VAL A 202 23.98 -25.90 0.88
CA VAL A 202 23.26 -25.12 -0.15
C VAL A 202 23.87 -23.72 -0.24
N LEU A 203 24.39 -23.39 -1.43
CA LEU A 203 24.96 -22.09 -1.75
C LEU A 203 24.01 -21.30 -2.65
N THR A 204 23.90 -20.00 -2.37
CA THR A 204 23.00 -19.08 -3.08
C THR A 204 23.81 -18.03 -3.82
N LYS A 205 23.45 -17.78 -5.08
CA LYS A 205 23.94 -16.64 -5.85
C LYS A 205 22.77 -15.84 -6.40
N THR A 206 22.65 -14.61 -5.93
CA THR A 206 21.58 -13.70 -6.33
C THR A 206 22.14 -12.64 -7.27
N THR A 207 21.54 -12.51 -8.45
CA THR A 207 21.96 -11.54 -9.48
C THR A 207 20.77 -10.71 -9.94
N ILE A 208 20.98 -9.41 -10.09
CA ILE A 208 20.05 -8.51 -10.76
C ILE A 208 20.53 -8.31 -12.19
N VAL A 209 19.65 -8.54 -13.17
CA VAL A 209 19.87 -8.22 -14.58
C VAL A 209 19.13 -6.92 -14.90
N ALA A 210 19.86 -5.84 -15.19
CA ALA A 210 19.31 -4.50 -15.36
C ALA A 210 19.84 -3.82 -16.64
N PRO A 211 19.12 -2.84 -17.23
CA PRO A 211 19.68 -2.02 -18.29
C PRO A 211 20.96 -1.30 -17.81
N GLU A 212 22.00 -1.21 -18.64
CA GLU A 212 23.29 -0.60 -18.26
C GLU A 212 23.10 0.84 -17.74
N PHE A 213 22.29 1.65 -18.43
CA PHE A 213 22.03 3.03 -18.02
C PHE A 213 21.30 3.15 -16.66
N GLU A 214 20.69 2.07 -16.17
CA GLU A 214 20.02 1.99 -14.87
C GLU A 214 20.88 1.33 -13.79
N ALA A 215 22.07 0.83 -14.13
CA ALA A 215 22.90 0.05 -13.20
C ALA A 215 23.25 0.83 -11.92
N SER A 216 23.49 2.15 -12.04
CA SER A 216 23.76 3.01 -10.89
C SER A 216 22.56 3.14 -9.95
N ARG A 217 21.35 3.26 -10.50
CA ARG A 217 20.11 3.32 -9.69
C ARG A 217 19.80 1.95 -9.08
N ALA A 218 20.04 0.86 -9.81
CA ALA A 218 19.93 -0.51 -9.29
C ALA A 218 20.84 -0.74 -8.09
N ARG A 219 22.11 -0.29 -8.15
CA ARG A 219 23.08 -0.39 -7.02
C ARG A 219 22.62 0.35 -5.77
N GLN A 220 21.98 1.51 -5.92
CA GLN A 220 21.45 2.28 -4.79
C GLN A 220 20.30 1.58 -4.07
N GLY A 221 19.56 0.71 -4.76
CA GLY A 221 18.47 -0.07 -4.20
C GLY A 221 18.91 -1.35 -3.48
N LEU A 222 20.19 -1.72 -3.57
CA LEU A 222 20.70 -2.92 -2.90
C LEU A 222 20.88 -2.68 -1.41
N ILE A 223 20.66 -3.74 -0.63
CA ILE A 223 20.95 -3.75 0.80
C ILE A 223 22.47 -3.57 1.00
N PRO A 224 22.90 -2.63 1.85
CA PRO A 224 24.33 -2.44 2.14
C PRO A 224 24.98 -3.73 2.63
N GLY A 225 26.09 -4.12 2.01
CA GLY A 225 26.81 -5.35 2.34
C GLY A 225 26.23 -6.63 1.75
N SER A 226 25.12 -6.56 1.01
CA SER A 226 24.56 -7.77 0.36
C SER A 226 25.48 -8.36 -0.70
N SER A 227 25.38 -9.69 -0.85
CA SER A 227 26.09 -10.46 -1.87
C SER A 227 25.45 -10.39 -3.27
N ILE A 228 24.44 -9.51 -3.45
CA ILE A 228 23.71 -9.39 -4.72
C ILE A 228 24.61 -8.75 -5.78
N VAL A 229 24.79 -9.47 -6.90
CA VAL A 229 25.58 -8.99 -8.03
C VAL A 229 24.66 -8.30 -9.05
N ILE A 230 25.14 -7.27 -9.73
CA ILE A 230 24.45 -6.68 -10.87
C ILE A 230 25.14 -7.11 -12.17
N LYS A 231 24.35 -7.65 -13.09
CA LYS A 231 24.69 -7.85 -14.49
C LYS A 231 23.84 -6.94 -15.35
N THR A 232 24.43 -6.46 -16.42
CA THR A 232 23.83 -5.43 -17.24
C THR A 232 23.67 -5.87 -18.68
N TRP A 233 22.80 -5.16 -19.39
CA TRP A 233 22.57 -5.31 -20.82
C TRP A 233 22.40 -3.92 -21.45
N GLU A 234 22.95 -3.73 -22.66
CA GLU A 234 22.80 -2.50 -23.44
C GLU A 234 21.48 -2.49 -24.22
N GLU A 235 20.93 -1.32 -24.56
CA GLU A 235 19.61 -1.19 -25.23
C GLU A 235 19.48 -1.99 -26.55
N GLY A 236 20.59 -2.26 -27.24
CA GLY A 236 20.63 -3.07 -28.46
C GLY A 236 20.82 -4.58 -28.23
N GLU A 237 21.03 -5.00 -26.99
CA GLU A 237 21.29 -6.39 -26.62
C GLU A 237 20.01 -7.11 -26.16
N SER A 238 20.07 -8.44 -26.11
CA SER A 238 18.98 -9.23 -25.55
C SER A 238 19.22 -9.46 -24.05
N PRO A 239 18.38 -8.92 -23.14
CA PRO A 239 18.49 -9.21 -21.71
C PRO A 239 18.37 -10.71 -21.41
N TYR A 240 17.60 -11.44 -22.22
CA TYR A 240 17.41 -12.88 -22.07
C TYR A 240 18.68 -13.68 -22.42
N LYS A 241 19.50 -13.20 -23.36
CA LYS A 241 20.82 -13.79 -23.63
C LYS A 241 21.77 -13.59 -22.46
N VAL A 242 21.74 -12.42 -21.81
CA VAL A 242 22.52 -12.17 -20.59
C VAL A 242 22.11 -13.13 -19.47
N VAL A 243 20.80 -13.39 -19.31
CA VAL A 243 20.33 -14.40 -18.35
C VAL A 243 20.82 -15.80 -18.69
N ARG A 244 20.77 -16.21 -19.97
CA ARG A 244 21.32 -17.50 -20.40
C ARG A 244 22.81 -17.61 -20.07
N GLU A 245 23.60 -16.61 -20.44
CA GLU A 245 25.05 -16.57 -20.17
C GLU A 245 25.34 -16.63 -18.67
N LEU A 246 24.55 -15.93 -17.85
CA LEU A 246 24.62 -15.99 -16.39
C LEU A 246 24.37 -17.41 -15.86
N LEU A 247 23.35 -18.11 -16.39
CA LEU A 247 22.99 -19.48 -15.98
C LEU A 247 23.99 -20.53 -16.47
N ASP A 248 24.66 -20.27 -17.58
CA ASP A 248 25.69 -21.16 -18.15
C ASP A 248 27.07 -20.93 -17.51
N THR A 249 27.31 -19.75 -16.94
CA THR A 249 28.57 -19.41 -16.29
C THR A 249 28.71 -20.13 -14.94
N PRO A 250 29.67 -21.08 -14.81
CA PRO A 250 29.94 -21.75 -13.55
C PRO A 250 30.43 -20.73 -12.50
N TRP A 251 30.05 -20.89 -11.23
CA TRP A 251 30.47 -19.98 -10.14
C TRP A 251 30.98 -20.77 -8.94
N ALA A 252 31.95 -20.21 -8.19
CA ALA A 252 32.49 -20.80 -6.96
C ALA A 252 31.78 -20.22 -5.72
N GLY A 253 31.57 -21.07 -4.71
CA GLY A 253 31.20 -20.61 -3.38
C GLY A 253 32.34 -19.86 -2.68
N PRO A 254 32.08 -19.20 -1.54
CA PRO A 254 33.08 -18.43 -0.79
C PRO A 254 34.34 -19.23 -0.42
N ASP A 255 34.18 -20.55 -0.21
CA ASP A 255 35.23 -21.47 0.25
C ASP A 255 35.69 -22.48 -0.81
N GLU A 256 35.28 -22.31 -2.08
CA GLU A 256 35.66 -23.20 -3.17
C GLU A 256 36.83 -22.67 -4.00
N ASP A 257 37.75 -23.56 -4.38
CA ASP A 257 38.87 -23.22 -5.26
C ASP A 257 38.35 -22.72 -6.62
N GLU A 258 38.72 -21.48 -6.97
CA GLU A 258 38.35 -20.88 -8.25
C GLU A 258 38.90 -21.66 -9.47
N ASN A 259 39.85 -22.58 -9.29
CA ASN A 259 40.38 -23.39 -10.38
C ASN A 259 39.65 -24.74 -10.55
N ASP A 260 38.76 -25.14 -9.64
CA ASP A 260 38.01 -26.39 -9.73
C ASP A 260 36.75 -26.22 -10.60
N LEU A 261 36.92 -26.41 -11.90
CA LEU A 261 35.86 -26.29 -12.91
C LEU A 261 34.70 -27.30 -12.73
N GLU A 262 34.90 -28.42 -12.05
CA GLU A 262 33.85 -29.44 -11.91
C GLU A 262 32.93 -29.13 -10.72
N SER A 263 33.47 -28.59 -9.62
CA SER A 263 32.69 -28.10 -8.48
C SER A 263 31.78 -26.91 -8.79
N LYS A 264 32.05 -26.19 -9.89
CA LYS A 264 31.31 -24.99 -10.30
C LYS A 264 30.11 -25.28 -11.20
N LYS A 265 30.02 -26.47 -11.79
CA LYS A 265 28.93 -26.83 -12.71
C LYS A 265 27.66 -27.18 -11.93
N PRO A 266 26.46 -26.82 -12.44
CA PRO A 266 25.22 -27.34 -11.89
C PRO A 266 25.22 -28.87 -11.92
N ARG A 267 24.73 -29.51 -10.86
CA ARG A 267 24.61 -30.97 -10.83
C ARG A 267 23.57 -31.40 -11.88
N LYS A 268 23.85 -32.47 -12.63
CA LYS A 268 22.93 -33.04 -13.63
C LYS A 268 21.54 -33.42 -13.09
N GLU A 269 21.41 -33.46 -11.77
CA GLU A 269 20.19 -33.78 -11.04
C GLU A 269 19.15 -32.66 -11.09
N HIS A 270 19.59 -31.43 -11.39
CA HIS A 270 18.75 -30.26 -11.56
C HIS A 270 18.58 -29.99 -13.05
N ASP A 271 17.32 -29.90 -13.48
CA ASP A 271 16.97 -29.63 -14.86
C ASP A 271 15.83 -28.62 -14.97
N GLN A 272 15.51 -27.88 -13.91
CA GLN A 272 14.40 -26.92 -13.88
C GLN A 272 14.86 -25.49 -13.64
N ILE A 273 14.24 -24.55 -14.36
CA ILE A 273 14.26 -23.12 -14.04
C ILE A 273 12.82 -22.70 -13.77
N TYR A 274 12.59 -22.09 -12.62
CA TYR A 274 11.29 -21.52 -12.28
C TYR A 274 11.21 -20.05 -12.63
N LEU A 275 10.21 -19.68 -13.41
CA LEU A 275 9.82 -18.30 -13.65
C LEU A 275 8.74 -17.91 -12.65
N ASP A 276 8.86 -16.73 -12.06
CA ASP A 276 7.83 -16.18 -11.21
C ASP A 276 6.48 -16.17 -11.92
N VAL A 277 5.45 -16.61 -11.21
CA VAL A 277 4.05 -16.65 -11.65
C VAL A 277 3.48 -15.31 -12.11
N ASP A 278 3.96 -14.20 -11.57
CA ASP A 278 3.45 -12.85 -11.86
C ASP A 278 4.30 -12.17 -12.96
N MET A 279 5.21 -12.93 -13.58
CA MET A 279 6.04 -12.49 -14.71
C MET A 279 5.18 -12.23 -15.95
N ARG A 280 5.43 -11.10 -16.61
CA ARG A 280 4.71 -10.69 -17.81
C ARG A 280 5.04 -11.62 -18.98
N GLN A 281 4.01 -11.92 -19.77
CA GLN A 281 4.10 -12.93 -20.82
C GLN A 281 5.23 -12.72 -21.83
N PHE A 282 5.52 -11.47 -22.22
CA PHE A 282 6.59 -11.23 -23.20
C PHE A 282 7.99 -11.51 -22.62
N VAL A 283 8.17 -11.33 -21.30
CA VAL A 283 9.42 -11.63 -20.58
C VAL A 283 9.57 -13.13 -20.40
N SER A 284 8.52 -13.81 -19.95
CA SER A 284 8.54 -15.26 -19.78
C SER A 284 8.74 -15.99 -21.12
N SER A 285 8.08 -15.54 -22.19
CA SER A 285 8.32 -16.03 -23.56
C SER A 285 9.74 -15.74 -24.04
N GLY A 286 10.28 -14.54 -23.77
CA GLY A 286 11.64 -14.18 -24.15
C GLY A 286 12.70 -15.06 -23.47
N LEU A 287 12.52 -15.34 -22.18
CA LEU A 287 13.35 -16.28 -21.42
C LEU A 287 13.21 -17.71 -21.94
N ALA A 288 11.99 -18.19 -22.20
CA ALA A 288 11.75 -19.52 -22.74
C ALA A 288 12.45 -19.73 -24.09
N ILE A 289 12.39 -18.74 -25.01
CA ILE A 289 13.08 -18.79 -26.30
C ILE A 289 14.61 -18.76 -26.11
N ALA A 290 15.13 -17.87 -25.25
CA ALA A 290 16.56 -17.77 -25.02
C ALA A 290 17.16 -19.05 -24.40
N LEU A 291 16.35 -19.79 -23.63
CA LEU A 291 16.74 -21.00 -22.91
C LEU A 291 16.28 -22.30 -23.60
N GLU A 292 15.65 -22.23 -24.78
CA GLU A 292 15.09 -23.39 -25.49
C GLU A 292 16.17 -24.44 -25.82
N SER A 293 17.38 -23.99 -26.17
CA SER A 293 18.52 -24.89 -26.44
C SER A 293 19.24 -25.37 -25.18
N SER A 294 18.80 -24.97 -23.99
CA SER A 294 19.34 -25.47 -22.74
C SER A 294 18.78 -26.86 -22.44
N THR A 295 19.52 -27.67 -21.68
CA THR A 295 19.00 -28.94 -21.15
C THR A 295 17.98 -28.74 -20.03
N ARG A 296 17.76 -27.49 -19.60
CA ARG A 296 16.91 -27.13 -18.48
C ARG A 296 15.51 -26.80 -18.99
N LYS A 297 14.50 -27.35 -18.34
CA LYS A 297 13.10 -27.07 -18.57
C LYS A 297 12.71 -25.79 -17.83
N VAL A 298 12.20 -24.82 -18.59
CA VAL A 298 11.69 -23.54 -18.05
C VAL A 298 10.20 -23.71 -17.75
N THR A 299 9.79 -23.52 -16.50
CA THR A 299 8.41 -23.68 -16.04
C THR A 299 7.99 -22.53 -15.13
N ILE A 300 6.68 -22.34 -14.97
CA ILE A 300 6.15 -21.43 -13.97
C ILE A 300 6.45 -21.99 -12.56
N ALA A 301 6.77 -21.09 -11.64
CA ALA A 301 7.17 -21.38 -10.27
C ALA A 301 6.14 -22.28 -9.54
N HIS A 302 6.67 -23.26 -8.81
CA HIS A 302 5.87 -24.12 -7.93
C HIS A 302 5.20 -23.29 -6.83
N ARG A 303 3.95 -23.63 -6.45
CA ARG A 303 3.17 -22.90 -5.43
C ARG A 303 3.92 -22.73 -4.11
N ALA A 304 4.68 -23.75 -3.70
CA ALA A 304 5.52 -23.71 -2.49
C ALA A 304 6.45 -22.48 -2.40
N ILE A 305 6.86 -21.90 -3.54
CA ILE A 305 7.67 -20.66 -3.54
C ILE A 305 6.84 -19.48 -3.01
N LYS A 306 5.56 -19.36 -3.38
CA LYS A 306 4.66 -18.34 -2.79
C LYS A 306 4.39 -18.61 -1.31
N GLU A 307 4.30 -19.89 -0.92
CA GLU A 307 4.04 -20.28 0.47
C GLU A 307 5.18 -19.88 1.43
N LEU A 308 6.40 -19.62 0.94
CA LEU A 308 7.48 -19.05 1.74
C LEU A 308 7.14 -17.69 2.36
N ARG A 309 6.23 -16.92 1.75
CA ARG A 309 5.72 -15.65 2.29
C ARG A 309 4.51 -15.84 3.21
N ALA A 310 3.83 -16.98 3.09
CA ALA A 310 2.64 -17.25 3.87
C ALA A 310 2.96 -17.37 5.36
N VAL A 311 4.16 -17.88 5.72
CA VAL A 311 4.65 -17.99 7.11
C VAL A 311 5.52 -16.78 7.44
N LYS A 312 5.04 -15.92 8.34
CA LYS A 312 5.64 -14.64 8.66
C LYS A 312 6.73 -14.78 9.73
N SER A 313 7.84 -14.07 9.55
CA SER A 313 8.86 -13.89 10.58
C SER A 313 8.35 -13.04 11.75
N PRO A 314 9.00 -13.07 12.92
CA PRO A 314 8.66 -12.18 14.03
C PRO A 314 8.66 -10.68 13.65
N HIS A 315 9.63 -10.23 12.83
CA HIS A 315 9.66 -8.85 12.36
C HIS A 315 8.48 -8.53 11.44
N GLU A 316 8.13 -9.43 10.53
CA GLU A 316 6.97 -9.25 9.65
C GLU A 316 5.66 -9.14 10.46
N ILE A 317 5.53 -9.98 11.49
CA ILE A 317 4.38 -9.95 12.41
C ILE A 317 4.30 -8.61 13.15
N ASP A 318 5.41 -8.07 13.65
CA ASP A 318 5.43 -6.79 14.35
C ASP A 318 5.02 -5.62 13.44
N ILE A 319 5.46 -5.64 12.18
CA ILE A 319 5.04 -4.67 11.15
C ILE A 319 3.53 -4.80 10.90
N LEU A 320 3.04 -6.02 10.64
CA LEU A 320 1.62 -6.29 10.37
C LEU A 320 0.72 -5.90 11.55
N ARG A 321 1.17 -6.16 12.78
CA ARG A 321 0.47 -5.75 14.00
C ARG A 321 0.38 -4.24 14.11
N CYS A 322 1.49 -3.53 13.89
CA CYS A 322 1.48 -2.08 14.01
C CYS A 322 0.59 -1.42 12.96
N VAL A 323 0.72 -1.81 11.70
CA VAL A 323 -0.11 -1.24 10.63
C VAL A 323 -1.59 -1.57 10.83
N SER A 324 -1.92 -2.80 11.25
CA SER A 324 -3.33 -3.22 11.48
C SER A 324 -3.98 -2.51 12.67
N THR A 325 -3.30 -2.44 13.82
CA THR A 325 -3.80 -1.69 14.98
C THR A 325 -3.96 -0.20 14.69
N THR A 326 -3.02 0.38 13.92
CA THR A 326 -3.10 1.79 13.51
C THR A 326 -4.29 2.03 12.58
N SER A 327 -4.59 1.12 11.65
CA SER A 327 -5.77 1.22 10.77
C SER A 327 -7.09 1.20 11.54
N VAL A 328 -7.21 0.38 12.58
CA VAL A 328 -8.38 0.43 13.50
C VAL A 328 -8.50 1.80 14.16
N ASN A 329 -7.40 2.35 14.66
CA ASN A 329 -7.38 3.69 15.29
C ASN A 329 -7.70 4.81 14.28
N VAL A 330 -7.29 4.67 13.03
CA VAL A 330 -7.66 5.57 11.93
C VAL A 330 -9.17 5.55 11.71
N ILE A 331 -9.80 4.37 11.62
CA ILE A 331 -11.26 4.25 11.46
C ILE A 331 -11.98 4.92 12.64
N ARG A 332 -11.52 4.69 13.88
CA ARG A 332 -12.09 5.32 15.09
C ARG A 332 -11.98 6.85 15.04
N ALA A 333 -10.82 7.37 14.64
CA ALA A 333 -10.59 8.80 14.53
C ALA A 333 -11.46 9.45 13.45
N VAL A 334 -11.63 8.79 12.30
CA VAL A 334 -12.50 9.25 11.21
C VAL A 334 -13.98 9.19 11.63
N LYS A 335 -14.42 8.11 12.27
CA LYS A 335 -15.79 7.99 12.80
C LYS A 335 -16.13 9.14 13.76
N ALA A 336 -15.19 9.57 14.61
CA ALA A 336 -15.41 10.67 15.55
C ALA A 336 -15.70 12.02 14.87
N GLN A 337 -15.35 12.17 13.59
CA GLN A 337 -15.61 13.36 12.78
C GLN A 337 -16.83 13.18 11.86
N LEU A 338 -17.33 11.95 11.70
CA LEU A 338 -18.39 11.60 10.78
C LEU A 338 -19.76 12.04 11.31
N HIS A 339 -20.56 12.62 10.42
CA HIS A 339 -21.93 13.07 10.68
C HIS A 339 -22.75 13.02 9.40
N GLU A 340 -24.08 13.00 9.54
CA GLU A 340 -25.03 13.06 8.42
C GLU A 340 -24.69 14.22 7.48
N GLY A 341 -24.84 13.99 6.18
CA GLY A 341 -24.50 14.95 5.15
C GLY A 341 -23.13 14.73 4.52
N HIS A 342 -22.21 13.98 5.11
CA HIS A 342 -20.96 13.62 4.45
C HIS A 342 -21.19 12.73 3.22
N LEU A 343 -20.39 12.94 2.18
CA LEU A 343 -20.28 12.03 1.04
C LEU A 343 -19.27 10.92 1.31
N GLU A 344 -19.48 9.75 0.70
CA GLU A 344 -18.51 8.64 0.72
C GLU A 344 -17.08 9.12 0.35
N SER A 345 -16.95 9.95 -0.69
CA SER A 345 -15.66 10.53 -1.13
C SER A 345 -15.03 11.48 -0.10
N GLU A 346 -15.84 12.21 0.67
CA GLU A 346 -15.33 13.11 1.72
C GLU A 346 -14.72 12.29 2.87
N VAL A 347 -15.33 11.15 3.20
CA VAL A 347 -14.80 10.21 4.20
C VAL A 347 -13.55 9.50 3.70
N GLN A 348 -13.47 9.15 2.41
CA GLN A 348 -12.22 8.64 1.82
C GLN A 348 -11.07 9.65 1.98
N GLU A 349 -11.32 10.94 1.76
CA GLU A 349 -10.31 11.99 1.96
C GLU A 349 -9.96 12.18 3.45
N MET A 350 -10.92 11.96 4.36
CA MET A 350 -10.64 11.92 5.79
C MET A 350 -9.69 10.78 6.17
N LEU A 351 -9.91 9.57 5.61
CA LEU A 351 -9.01 8.43 5.78
C LEU A 351 -7.62 8.72 5.21
N THR A 352 -7.53 9.28 4.00
CA THR A 352 -6.25 9.70 3.39
C THR A 352 -5.45 10.61 4.33
N ARG A 353 -6.10 11.63 4.90
CA ARG A 353 -5.45 12.55 5.83
C ARG A 353 -5.05 11.87 7.14
N ALA A 354 -5.89 11.00 7.69
CA ALA A 354 -5.61 10.28 8.93
C ALA A 354 -4.40 9.33 8.79
N TYR A 355 -4.32 8.55 7.72
CA TYR A 355 -3.15 7.69 7.46
C TYR A 355 -1.87 8.49 7.23
N ARG A 356 -1.95 9.61 6.51
CA ARG A 356 -0.80 10.50 6.30
C ARG A 356 -0.28 11.03 7.64
N ASP A 357 -1.15 11.47 8.53
CA ASP A 357 -0.73 11.88 9.88
C ASP A 357 -0.21 10.71 10.71
N ALA A 358 -0.70 9.49 10.50
CA ALA A 358 -0.17 8.29 11.16
C ALA A 358 1.24 7.91 10.69
N GLY A 359 1.73 8.48 9.58
CA GLY A 359 3.04 8.18 9.00
C GLY A 359 3.06 6.90 8.16
N LEU A 360 1.89 6.43 7.70
CA LEU A 360 1.77 5.20 6.91
C LEU A 360 1.73 5.49 5.40
N GLU A 361 2.27 4.56 4.61
CA GLU A 361 2.19 4.59 3.14
C GLU A 361 0.73 4.25 2.75
N TYR A 362 -0.04 5.21 2.24
CA TYR A 362 -1.45 5.02 1.88
C TYR A 362 -1.70 5.34 0.41
N GLU A 363 -2.47 4.48 -0.27
CA GLU A 363 -2.91 4.69 -1.65
C GLU A 363 -4.17 5.55 -1.66
N ALA A 364 -4.07 6.76 -2.20
CA ALA A 364 -5.21 7.68 -2.26
C ALA A 364 -6.37 7.06 -3.06
N GLY A 365 -7.56 7.03 -2.47
CA GLY A 365 -8.74 6.36 -3.04
C GLY A 365 -8.78 4.84 -2.85
N GLY A 366 -7.80 4.25 -2.16
CA GLY A 366 -7.73 2.81 -1.91
C GLY A 366 -8.73 2.28 -0.87
N SER A 367 -9.37 3.15 -0.08
CA SER A 367 -10.40 2.74 0.88
C SER A 367 -11.79 2.66 0.24
N LEU A 368 -12.54 1.61 0.55
CA LEU A 368 -13.96 1.52 0.25
C LEU A 368 -14.76 2.16 1.38
N VAL A 369 -15.52 3.21 1.06
CA VAL A 369 -16.50 3.79 1.98
C VAL A 369 -17.87 3.64 1.34
N LEU A 370 -18.74 2.87 1.98
CA LEU A 370 -20.05 2.50 1.46
C LEU A 370 -21.14 2.78 2.49
N PHE A 371 -22.15 3.56 2.09
CA PHE A 371 -23.30 3.86 2.95
C PHE A 371 -24.55 3.08 2.53
N GLY A 372 -25.26 2.50 3.51
CA GLY A 372 -26.55 1.84 3.29
C GLY A 372 -26.51 0.82 2.14
N LYS A 373 -27.34 1.03 1.11
CA LYS A 373 -27.46 0.12 -0.04
C LYS A 373 -26.18 -0.05 -0.86
N ASN A 374 -25.25 0.91 -0.83
CA ASN A 374 -23.98 0.76 -1.54
C ASN A 374 -23.13 -0.36 -0.92
N ALA A 375 -23.27 -0.59 0.39
CA ALA A 375 -22.58 -1.68 1.08
C ALA A 375 -23.11 -3.06 0.66
N ALA A 376 -24.27 -3.14 0.00
CA ALA A 376 -24.83 -4.40 -0.51
C ALA A 376 -24.05 -4.99 -1.70
N LEU A 377 -23.11 -4.24 -2.25
CA LEU A 377 -22.16 -4.72 -3.25
C LEU A 377 -20.78 -4.82 -2.57
N PRO A 378 -20.16 -6.01 -2.49
CA PRO A 378 -18.90 -6.19 -1.74
C PRO A 378 -17.78 -5.24 -2.14
N HIS A 379 -17.72 -4.89 -3.44
CA HIS A 379 -16.81 -3.90 -4.04
C HIS A 379 -17.56 -2.68 -4.58
N GLY A 380 -18.62 -2.23 -3.90
CA GLY A 380 -19.52 -1.18 -4.39
C GLY A 380 -18.79 0.03 -4.99
N SER A 381 -19.44 0.74 -5.90
CA SER A 381 -18.85 1.84 -6.67
C SER A 381 -18.62 3.14 -5.86
N GLY A 382 -18.64 3.06 -4.53
CA GLY A 382 -18.78 4.15 -3.56
C GLY A 382 -18.06 5.42 -3.98
N ASN A 383 -18.76 6.56 -3.94
CA ASN A 383 -18.23 7.87 -4.33
C ASN A 383 -19.18 9.00 -3.92
N ALA A 384 -20.46 8.91 -4.29
CA ALA A 384 -21.37 10.07 -4.26
C ALA A 384 -22.56 9.94 -3.29
N THR A 385 -22.69 8.83 -2.56
CA THR A 385 -23.81 8.68 -1.62
C THR A 385 -23.59 9.60 -0.43
N ARG A 386 -24.65 10.33 -0.07
CA ARG A 386 -24.67 11.16 1.13
C ARG A 386 -25.13 10.32 2.32
N LEU A 387 -24.43 10.43 3.44
CA LEU A 387 -24.77 9.76 4.68
C LEU A 387 -26.07 10.35 5.25
N GLU A 388 -27.05 9.49 5.50
CA GLU A 388 -28.33 9.85 6.09
C GLU A 388 -28.64 8.96 7.31
N SER A 389 -29.53 9.43 8.19
CA SER A 389 -30.02 8.64 9.32
C SER A 389 -30.58 7.30 8.86
N GLY A 390 -30.25 6.21 9.55
CA GLY A 390 -30.71 4.86 9.17
C GLY A 390 -29.81 4.14 8.18
N MET A 391 -28.70 4.75 7.75
CA MET A 391 -27.64 4.07 7.01
C MET A 391 -26.53 3.63 7.97
N MET A 392 -26.14 2.35 7.89
CA MET A 392 -24.83 1.94 8.41
C MET A 392 -23.74 2.37 7.44
N VAL A 393 -22.57 2.61 8.01
CA VAL A 393 -21.34 2.97 7.30
C VAL A 393 -20.43 1.74 7.31
N LEU A 394 -20.07 1.25 6.12
CA LEU A 394 -19.02 0.26 5.93
C LEU A 394 -17.77 1.00 5.45
N ILE A 395 -16.68 0.88 6.21
CA ILE A 395 -15.34 1.32 5.83
C ILE A 395 -14.48 0.07 5.75
N ASP A 396 -13.91 -0.19 4.58
CA ASP A 396 -12.88 -1.18 4.34
C ASP A 396 -11.63 -0.44 3.84
N THR A 397 -10.54 -0.60 4.58
CA THR A 397 -9.36 0.24 4.42
C THR A 397 -8.09 -0.42 4.91
N GLY A 398 -6.99 -0.05 4.27
CA GLY A 398 -5.66 -0.45 4.66
C GLY A 398 -4.60 0.58 4.29
N ALA A 399 -3.46 0.49 4.97
CA ALA A 399 -2.24 1.22 4.63
C ALA A 399 -1.04 0.27 4.70
N ARG A 400 0.15 0.78 4.37
CA ARG A 400 1.40 0.05 4.33
C ARG A 400 2.39 0.59 5.35
N LEU A 401 3.11 -0.32 6.00
CA LEU A 401 4.32 -0.05 6.77
C LEU A 401 5.44 -0.94 6.24
N HIS A 402 6.55 -0.33 5.81
CA HIS A 402 7.71 -1.04 5.23
C HIS A 402 7.39 -1.99 4.05
N GLY A 403 6.19 -1.90 3.48
CA GLY A 403 5.69 -2.75 2.39
C GLY A 403 4.58 -3.72 2.75
N TYR A 404 4.35 -3.97 4.04
CA TYR A 404 3.32 -4.87 4.53
C TYR A 404 2.02 -4.11 4.76
N LEU A 405 0.88 -4.73 4.42
CA LEU A 405 -0.43 -4.11 4.48
C LEU A 405 -1.17 -4.44 5.77
N SER A 406 -2.00 -3.50 6.24
CA SER A 406 -3.21 -3.83 6.98
C SER A 406 -4.38 -4.01 6.01
N ASP A 407 -5.40 -4.76 6.42
CA ASP A 407 -6.69 -4.81 5.74
C ASP A 407 -7.80 -4.94 6.78
N ILE A 408 -8.67 -3.94 6.90
CA ILE A 408 -9.61 -3.79 8.01
C ILE A 408 -10.94 -3.25 7.50
N THR A 409 -11.99 -4.06 7.66
CA THR A 409 -13.38 -3.65 7.48
C THR A 409 -14.10 -3.45 8.82
N ARG A 410 -14.81 -2.33 8.94
CA ARG A 410 -15.78 -2.04 10.00
C ARG A 410 -17.10 -1.58 9.43
N THR A 411 -18.19 -2.14 9.94
CA THR A 411 -19.56 -1.68 9.65
C THR A 411 -20.22 -1.17 10.93
N PHE A 412 -20.64 0.09 10.97
CA PHE A 412 -21.17 0.72 12.19
C PHE A 412 -22.23 1.79 11.94
N TRP A 413 -22.97 2.12 13.00
CA TRP A 413 -23.94 3.21 13.07
C TRP A 413 -23.26 4.55 13.34
N VAL A 414 -23.75 5.58 12.64
CA VAL A 414 -23.56 7.00 13.02
C VAL A 414 -24.85 7.52 13.66
N THR A 415 -25.95 7.47 12.91
CA THR A 415 -27.29 7.77 13.42
C THR A 415 -28.29 6.70 12.99
N ARG A 416 -29.08 6.20 13.94
CA ARG A 416 -30.19 5.27 13.65
C ARG A 416 -31.35 5.99 12.98
N GLY A 417 -32.07 5.29 12.11
CA GLY A 417 -33.23 5.83 11.40
C GLY A 417 -34.52 5.73 12.24
N SER A 418 -35.59 6.33 11.74
CA SER A 418 -36.93 6.22 12.35
C SER A 418 -37.59 4.85 12.16
N ASN A 419 -37.16 4.06 11.17
CA ASN A 419 -37.65 2.71 10.94
C ASN A 419 -37.01 1.72 11.92
N LYS A 420 -37.73 1.42 13.01
CA LYS A 420 -37.27 0.48 14.04
C LYS A 420 -37.01 -0.93 13.49
N GLU A 421 -37.89 -1.44 12.63
CA GLU A 421 -37.78 -2.81 12.09
C GLU A 421 -36.48 -2.97 11.28
N MET A 422 -36.14 -1.97 10.45
CA MET A 422 -34.88 -1.98 9.71
C MET A 422 -33.66 -1.87 10.62
N ASN A 423 -33.71 -1.02 11.67
CA ASN A 423 -32.63 -0.94 12.64
C ASN A 423 -32.40 -2.27 13.38
N ASP A 424 -33.48 -2.95 13.79
CA ASP A 424 -33.43 -4.24 14.47
C ASP A 424 -32.85 -5.34 13.53
N GLU A 425 -33.25 -5.34 12.26
CA GLU A 425 -32.72 -6.25 11.24
C GLU A 425 -31.22 -6.04 11.01
N LEU A 426 -30.77 -4.80 10.89
CA LEU A 426 -29.34 -4.47 10.70
C LEU A 426 -28.49 -4.88 11.91
N ASP A 427 -28.96 -4.64 13.14
CA ASP A 427 -28.27 -5.12 14.34
C ASP A 427 -28.23 -6.64 14.43
N LYS A 428 -29.33 -7.31 14.05
CA LYS A 428 -29.39 -8.78 13.99
C LYS A 428 -28.36 -9.32 13.00
N VAL A 429 -28.31 -8.79 11.78
CA VAL A 429 -27.34 -9.24 10.76
C VAL A 429 -25.91 -8.91 11.19
N TRP A 430 -25.66 -7.76 11.79
CA TRP A 430 -24.37 -7.43 12.37
C TRP A 430 -23.95 -8.46 13.43
N GLY A 431 -24.86 -8.85 14.31
CA GLY A 431 -24.63 -9.90 15.31
C GLY A 431 -24.34 -11.27 14.69
N ILE A 432 -25.00 -11.63 13.58
CA ILE A 432 -24.75 -12.88 12.83
C ILE A 432 -23.35 -12.87 12.21
N VAL A 433 -22.96 -11.77 11.56
CA VAL A 433 -21.61 -11.61 10.98
C VAL A 433 -20.54 -11.70 12.06
N LYS A 434 -20.76 -11.05 13.22
CA LYS A 434 -19.88 -11.16 14.38
C LYS A 434 -19.75 -12.60 14.89
N GLN A 435 -20.86 -13.33 14.99
CA GLN A 435 -20.85 -14.74 15.38
C GLN A 435 -20.10 -15.61 14.36
N ALA A 436 -20.24 -15.33 13.06
CA ALA A 436 -19.51 -16.02 12.02
C ALA A 436 -18.00 -15.78 12.12
N GLN A 437 -17.58 -14.52 12.36
CA GLN A 437 -16.19 -14.16 12.61
C GLN A 437 -15.62 -14.95 13.81
N ASN A 438 -16.37 -15.00 14.92
CA ASN A 438 -15.96 -15.76 16.12
C ASN A 438 -15.92 -17.28 15.88
N ALA A 439 -16.83 -17.82 15.06
CA ALA A 439 -16.82 -19.24 14.71
C ALA A 439 -15.57 -19.63 13.92
N THR A 440 -15.11 -18.77 13.01
CA THR A 440 -13.80 -18.92 12.37
C THR A 440 -12.68 -18.96 13.40
N LEU A 441 -12.65 -17.99 14.32
CA LEU A 441 -11.60 -17.92 15.34
C LEU A 441 -11.52 -19.19 16.20
N HIS A 442 -12.67 -19.75 16.60
CA HIS A 442 -12.71 -21.03 17.31
C HIS A 442 -12.23 -22.22 16.47
N ALA A 443 -12.36 -22.17 15.16
CA ALA A 443 -11.85 -23.19 14.24
C ALA A 443 -10.36 -23.00 13.90
N THR A 444 -9.80 -21.81 14.17
CA THR A 444 -8.40 -21.49 13.86
C THR A 444 -7.44 -22.20 14.81
N GLN A 445 -6.74 -23.19 14.27
CA GLN A 445 -5.59 -23.85 14.89
C GLN A 445 -4.65 -24.34 13.80
N ALA A 446 -3.36 -24.46 14.11
CA ALA A 446 -2.38 -25.03 13.19
C ALA A 446 -2.82 -26.45 12.76
N GLY A 447 -2.69 -26.75 11.47
CA GLY A 447 -3.12 -28.00 10.84
C GLY A 447 -4.57 -28.03 10.37
N ALA A 448 -5.40 -27.04 10.72
CA ALA A 448 -6.76 -26.94 10.18
C ALA A 448 -6.72 -26.66 8.67
N ALA A 449 -7.57 -27.33 7.89
CA ALA A 449 -7.71 -27.04 6.46
C ALA A 449 -8.32 -25.65 6.27
N CYS A 450 -7.85 -24.88 5.27
CA CYS A 450 -8.36 -23.54 4.98
C CYS A 450 -9.90 -23.54 4.77
N SER A 451 -10.41 -24.52 4.02
CA SER A 451 -11.86 -24.70 3.82
C SER A 451 -12.65 -24.97 5.10
N SER A 452 -12.03 -25.49 6.16
CA SER A 452 -12.73 -25.77 7.43
C SER A 452 -13.07 -24.49 8.18
N LEU A 453 -12.22 -23.46 8.08
CA LEU A 453 -12.49 -22.14 8.64
C LEU A 453 -13.63 -21.45 7.89
N ASP A 454 -13.61 -21.47 6.54
CA ASP A 454 -14.71 -20.94 5.72
C ASP A 454 -16.06 -21.59 6.08
N LYS A 455 -16.06 -22.93 6.18
CA LYS A 455 -17.25 -23.70 6.57
C LYS A 455 -17.78 -23.29 7.95
N ALA A 456 -16.92 -22.96 8.90
CA ALA A 456 -17.33 -22.53 10.25
C ALA A 456 -18.14 -21.23 10.20
N ALA A 457 -17.64 -20.19 9.52
CA ALA A 457 -18.38 -18.94 9.32
C ALA A 457 -19.64 -19.14 8.49
N ARG A 458 -19.51 -19.85 7.36
CA ARG A 458 -20.62 -20.07 6.42
C ARG A 458 -21.77 -20.84 7.05
N LYS A 459 -21.49 -21.77 7.96
CA LYS A 459 -22.51 -22.49 8.72
C LYS A 459 -23.36 -21.53 9.56
N VAL A 460 -22.73 -20.63 10.31
CA VAL A 460 -23.45 -19.63 11.15
C VAL A 460 -24.39 -18.78 10.30
N ILE A 461 -23.89 -18.25 9.19
CA ILE A 461 -24.68 -17.38 8.29
C ILE A 461 -25.81 -18.16 7.61
N THR A 462 -25.55 -19.40 7.21
CA THR A 462 -26.54 -20.27 6.55
C THR A 462 -27.66 -20.67 7.51
N ASP A 463 -27.34 -21.09 8.73
CA ASP A 463 -28.31 -21.47 9.75
C ASP A 463 -29.21 -20.28 10.15
N ALA A 464 -28.69 -19.06 10.06
CA ALA A 464 -29.45 -17.83 10.28
C ALA A 464 -30.32 -17.40 9.08
N GLY A 465 -30.29 -18.14 7.96
CA GLY A 465 -31.10 -17.88 6.76
C GLY A 465 -30.45 -16.98 5.71
N TYR A 466 -29.19 -16.58 5.87
CA TYR A 466 -28.48 -15.66 4.97
C TYR A 466 -27.41 -16.35 4.10
N GLY A 467 -27.39 -17.69 4.02
CA GLY A 467 -26.33 -18.43 3.32
C GLY A 467 -26.09 -17.99 1.87
N ALA A 468 -27.16 -17.72 1.12
CA ALA A 468 -27.09 -17.21 -0.26
C ALA A 468 -26.56 -15.76 -0.37
N ARG A 469 -26.41 -15.07 0.77
CA ARG A 469 -25.96 -13.67 0.87
C ARG A 469 -24.50 -13.53 1.32
N PHE A 470 -23.82 -14.64 1.63
CA PHE A 470 -22.37 -14.67 1.84
C PHE A 470 -21.69 -15.21 0.58
N THR A 471 -21.37 -14.27 -0.32
CA THR A 471 -21.13 -14.54 -1.74
C THR A 471 -19.66 -14.70 -2.13
N HIS A 472 -18.73 -14.53 -1.19
CA HIS A 472 -17.30 -14.66 -1.41
C HIS A 472 -16.64 -15.64 -0.42
N ARG A 473 -15.32 -15.82 -0.56
CA ARG A 473 -14.46 -16.56 0.38
C ARG A 473 -14.49 -15.91 1.77
N LEU A 474 -14.15 -16.65 2.81
CA LEU A 474 -14.02 -16.11 4.17
C LEU A 474 -12.87 -15.12 4.34
N GLY A 475 -11.79 -15.30 3.59
CA GLY A 475 -10.65 -14.40 3.68
C GLY A 475 -9.47 -14.88 2.86
N HIS A 476 -8.35 -14.19 3.02
CA HIS A 476 -7.12 -14.43 2.28
C HIS A 476 -5.90 -14.19 3.16
N GLY A 477 -4.75 -14.71 2.75
CA GLY A 477 -3.48 -14.38 3.36
C GLY A 477 -3.20 -12.89 3.20
N LEU A 478 -2.52 -12.33 4.19
CA LEU A 478 -2.15 -10.92 4.22
C LEU A 478 -0.66 -10.79 4.54
N GLY A 479 0.02 -9.91 3.82
CA GLY A 479 1.45 -9.68 3.98
C GLY A 479 1.89 -8.46 3.17
N MET A 480 2.75 -8.67 2.17
CA MET A 480 3.22 -7.59 1.28
C MET A 480 2.27 -7.35 0.10
N ASP A 481 1.45 -8.35 -0.23
CA ASP A 481 0.28 -8.20 -1.10
C ASP A 481 -0.98 -8.15 -0.24
N GLY A 482 -2.00 -7.40 -0.69
CA GLY A 482 -3.31 -7.38 -0.02
C GLY A 482 -3.95 -8.76 -0.02
N HIS A 483 -3.79 -9.49 -1.13
CA HIS A 483 -4.24 -10.88 -1.27
C HIS A 483 -3.05 -11.80 -1.57
N GLU A 484 -2.69 -12.66 -0.61
CA GLU A 484 -1.66 -13.70 -0.76
C GLU A 484 -2.10 -15.03 -0.13
N GLU A 485 -1.24 -16.05 -0.16
CA GLU A 485 -1.52 -17.34 0.47
C GLU A 485 -1.51 -17.23 2.01
N PRO A 486 -2.35 -18.01 2.73
CA PRO A 486 -3.33 -18.96 2.20
C PRO A 486 -4.70 -18.33 1.90
N TYR A 487 -5.42 -18.82 0.89
CA TYR A 487 -6.83 -18.43 0.66
C TYR A 487 -7.80 -19.27 1.48
N LEU A 488 -8.72 -18.62 2.23
CA LEU A 488 -9.73 -19.26 3.07
C LEU A 488 -11.05 -19.37 2.30
N ASP A 489 -11.07 -20.23 1.28
CA ASP A 489 -12.27 -20.54 0.51
C ASP A 489 -12.73 -21.99 0.76
N ILE A 490 -14.02 -22.24 0.49
CA ILE A 490 -14.65 -23.55 0.72
C ILE A 490 -14.03 -24.70 -0.10
N GLY A 491 -13.38 -24.37 -1.23
CA GLY A 491 -12.75 -25.33 -2.14
C GLY A 491 -11.31 -25.67 -1.77
N ASN A 492 -10.65 -24.86 -0.94
CA ASN A 492 -9.28 -25.10 -0.51
C ASN A 492 -9.21 -26.18 0.60
N THR A 493 -9.38 -27.44 0.20
CA THR A 493 -9.35 -28.60 1.10
C THR A 493 -7.94 -29.09 1.41
N ASP A 494 -6.98 -28.78 0.55
CA ASP A 494 -5.66 -29.43 0.55
C ASP A 494 -4.59 -28.59 1.27
N THR A 495 -4.87 -27.30 1.51
CA THR A 495 -3.95 -26.41 2.24
C THR A 495 -4.32 -26.40 3.72
N ALA A 496 -3.40 -26.86 4.57
CA ALA A 496 -3.48 -26.72 6.01
C ALA A 496 -2.84 -25.40 6.45
N ILE A 497 -3.51 -24.67 7.35
CA ILE A 497 -2.96 -23.44 7.94
C ILE A 497 -1.83 -23.81 8.90
N GLN A 498 -0.74 -23.05 8.84
CA GLN A 498 0.49 -23.28 9.61
C GLN A 498 0.70 -22.17 10.63
N VAL A 499 1.50 -22.46 11.66
CA VAL A 499 1.99 -21.44 12.60
C VAL A 499 2.73 -20.36 11.82
N GLY A 500 2.47 -19.09 12.14
CA GLY A 500 3.02 -17.95 11.42
C GLY A 500 2.21 -17.53 10.19
N ASN A 501 1.16 -18.26 9.79
CA ASN A 501 0.24 -17.74 8.79
C ASN A 501 -0.54 -16.55 9.32
N VAL A 502 -0.66 -15.52 8.47
CA VAL A 502 -1.48 -14.33 8.72
C VAL A 502 -2.52 -14.21 7.61
N PHE A 503 -3.79 -14.03 7.98
CA PHE A 503 -4.92 -13.93 7.06
C PHE A 503 -6.02 -12.98 7.56
N THR A 504 -6.90 -12.55 6.67
CA THR A 504 -8.13 -11.80 6.99
C THR A 504 -9.27 -12.73 7.37
N ASN A 505 -10.04 -12.36 8.39
CA ASN A 505 -11.29 -13.04 8.78
C ASN A 505 -12.45 -12.10 8.55
N GLU A 506 -13.02 -12.15 7.35
CA GLU A 506 -13.90 -11.12 6.77
C GLU A 506 -15.29 -11.63 6.34
N PRO A 507 -16.03 -12.39 7.16
CA PRO A 507 -17.38 -12.81 6.77
C PRO A 507 -18.27 -11.60 6.51
N GLY A 508 -19.14 -11.71 5.51
CA GLY A 508 -20.04 -10.63 5.11
C GLY A 508 -21.42 -11.14 4.65
N VAL A 509 -22.44 -10.33 4.90
CA VAL A 509 -23.81 -10.56 4.42
C VAL A 509 -24.23 -9.37 3.54
N TYR A 510 -24.62 -9.67 2.31
CA TYR A 510 -24.97 -8.67 1.30
C TYR A 510 -26.41 -8.89 0.80
N VAL A 511 -27.30 -7.98 1.16
CA VAL A 511 -28.69 -7.97 0.68
C VAL A 511 -28.81 -6.92 -0.40
N GLU A 512 -28.62 -7.35 -1.65
CA GLU A 512 -28.64 -6.49 -2.83
C GLU A 512 -29.80 -5.49 -2.83
N GLY A 513 -29.46 -4.23 -3.11
CA GLY A 513 -30.39 -3.11 -3.12
C GLY A 513 -30.80 -2.57 -1.73
N GLN A 514 -30.38 -3.22 -0.63
CA GLN A 514 -30.78 -2.84 0.73
C GLN A 514 -29.59 -2.44 1.61
N TYR A 515 -28.71 -3.39 1.93
CA TYR A 515 -27.58 -3.18 2.83
C TYR A 515 -26.51 -4.26 2.67
N GLY A 516 -25.32 -4.00 3.18
CA GLY A 516 -24.32 -5.03 3.42
C GLY A 516 -23.57 -4.78 4.71
N ILE A 517 -23.15 -5.86 5.37
CA ILE A 517 -22.42 -5.83 6.63
C ILE A 517 -21.26 -6.78 6.52
N ARG A 518 -20.03 -6.26 6.69
CA ARG A 518 -18.78 -7.01 6.76
C ARG A 518 -18.00 -6.57 7.99
N LEU A 519 -17.36 -7.52 8.65
CA LEU A 519 -16.41 -7.29 9.73
C LEU A 519 -15.15 -8.06 9.38
N GLU A 520 -14.01 -7.39 9.42
CA GLU A 520 -12.74 -7.97 9.01
C GLU A 520 -11.64 -7.59 9.98
N ASP A 521 -10.87 -8.62 10.36
CA ASP A 521 -9.74 -8.48 11.25
C ASP A 521 -8.61 -9.40 10.79
N VAL A 522 -7.38 -8.97 11.09
CA VAL A 522 -6.17 -9.70 10.72
C VAL A 522 -5.81 -10.69 11.83
N VAL A 523 -5.68 -11.96 11.46
CA VAL A 523 -5.46 -13.08 12.38
C VAL A 523 -4.11 -13.73 12.09
N LEU A 524 -3.28 -13.86 13.13
CA LEU A 524 -2.06 -14.66 13.13
C LEU A 524 -2.36 -16.04 13.73
N VAL A 525 -1.90 -17.11 13.09
CA VAL A 525 -1.92 -18.45 13.67
C VAL A 525 -0.70 -18.68 14.54
N THR A 526 -0.94 -19.08 15.78
CA THR A 526 0.09 -19.37 16.77
C THR A 526 0.15 -20.87 17.05
N GLN A 527 1.17 -21.31 17.79
CA GLN A 527 1.33 -22.71 18.18
C GLN A 527 0.09 -23.27 18.92
N ASN A 528 -0.60 -22.41 19.69
CA ASN A 528 -1.68 -22.81 20.59
C ASN A 528 -3.04 -22.19 20.21
N GLY A 529 -3.19 -21.69 18.99
CA GLY A 529 -4.42 -21.06 18.51
C GLY A 529 -4.14 -19.90 17.58
N PHE A 530 -4.56 -18.70 17.97
CA PHE A 530 -4.44 -17.49 17.16
C PHE A 530 -4.18 -16.24 18.00
N GLU A 531 -3.76 -15.17 17.33
CA GLU A 531 -3.66 -13.80 17.84
C GLU A 531 -4.38 -12.85 16.86
N ILE A 532 -5.08 -11.85 17.38
CA ILE A 532 -5.67 -10.79 16.56
C ILE A 532 -4.65 -9.65 16.42
N LEU A 533 -4.15 -9.45 15.21
CA LEU A 533 -3.13 -8.43 14.93
C LEU A 533 -3.72 -7.02 14.79
N SER A 534 -5.02 -6.89 14.52
CA SER A 534 -5.72 -5.61 14.49
C SER A 534 -5.97 -5.01 15.88
N GLY A 535 -5.62 -5.72 16.96
CA GLY A 535 -5.92 -5.34 18.33
C GLY A 535 -7.30 -5.84 18.73
N ASP A 536 -8.24 -4.92 18.94
CA ASP A 536 -9.60 -5.28 19.33
C ASP A 536 -10.49 -5.53 18.11
N LEU A 537 -11.21 -6.64 18.14
CA LEU A 537 -12.32 -6.86 17.22
C LEU A 537 -13.41 -5.80 17.45
N ALA A 538 -14.23 -5.52 16.44
CA ALA A 538 -15.38 -4.61 16.59
C ALA A 538 -16.27 -5.02 17.79
N ALA A 539 -16.47 -4.09 18.73
CA ALA A 539 -17.13 -4.38 20.01
C ALA A 539 -18.66 -4.37 19.89
N SER A 540 -19.21 -3.50 19.07
CA SER A 540 -20.64 -3.37 18.82
C SER A 540 -20.92 -2.72 17.46
N SER A 541 -22.19 -2.71 17.04
CA SER A 541 -22.61 -1.98 15.83
C SER A 541 -22.45 -0.45 15.95
N THR A 542 -21.98 0.06 17.08
CA THR A 542 -21.67 1.50 17.30
C THR A 542 -20.21 1.77 17.61
N GLU A 543 -19.37 0.75 17.82
CA GLU A 543 -17.97 0.89 18.24
C GLU A 543 -17.08 0.07 17.29
N PRO A 544 -16.50 0.73 16.26
CA PRO A 544 -15.57 0.08 15.34
C PRO A 544 -14.25 -0.29 16.02
#